data_AF-A0AAV2D7P6-F1
#
_entry.id   AF-A0AAV2D7P6-F1
#
_cell.length_a   1.000
_cell.length_b   1.000
_cell.length_c   1.000
_cell.angle_alpha   90.00
_cell.angle_beta   90.00
_cell.angle_gamma   90.00
#
_symmetry.space_group_name_H-M   'P 1'
#
loop_
_entity.id
_entity.type
_entity.pdbx_description
1 polymer ?
#
loop_
_entity_poly.entity_id
_entity_poly.type
_entity_poly.pdbx_seq_one_letter_code
_entity_poly.pdbx_strand_id
1 'polypeptide(L)'
;MCTPVISTIINGEVKGYFHPKKGLRQGDLLSSGLFSLIMDVLSFMMNRLQESGKIRGFCMNESDGNWEVTHLLFADDTLFFAMPPMIKFSASWPHLSTLKCS
;
A
#
# COMPACT_ATOMS: atom_id res chain seq x y z
N MET A 1 0.30 -24.21 -23.95
CA MET A 1 0.08 -23.67 -22.60
C MET A 1 -0.30 -24.82 -21.68
N CYS A 2 0.50 -25.12 -20.66
CA CYS A 2 0.16 -26.16 -19.68
C CYS A 2 -0.62 -25.52 -18.53
N THR A 3 -1.88 -25.90 -18.34
CA THR A 3 -2.67 -25.47 -17.18
C THR A 3 -2.28 -26.28 -15.95
N PRO A 4 -1.86 -25.65 -14.85
CA PRO A 4 -1.47 -26.38 -13.66
C PRO A 4 -2.70 -26.94 -12.94
N VAL A 5 -2.57 -28.18 -12.45
CA VAL A 5 -3.56 -28.85 -11.60
C VAL A 5 -3.03 -28.85 -10.17
N ILE A 6 -3.83 -28.41 -9.21
CA ILE A 6 -3.46 -28.37 -7.79
C ILE A 6 -4.24 -29.45 -7.04
N SER A 7 -3.61 -30.07 -6.05
CA SER A 7 -4.26 -31.01 -5.12
C SER A 7 -4.06 -30.55 -3.68
N THR A 8 -5.01 -30.87 -2.80
CA THR A 8 -4.95 -30.51 -1.38
C THR A 8 -4.87 -31.77 -0.53
N ILE A 9 -4.01 -31.78 0.47
CA ILE A 9 -3.91 -32.89 1.42
C ILE A 9 -4.77 -32.55 2.64
N ILE A 10 -5.72 -33.42 2.97
CA ILE A 10 -6.57 -33.31 4.15
C ILE A 10 -6.36 -34.57 4.99
N ASN A 11 -5.90 -34.40 6.24
CA ASN A 11 -5.62 -35.50 7.16
C ASN A 11 -4.62 -36.54 6.62
N GLY A 12 -3.62 -36.10 5.84
CA GLY A 12 -2.60 -36.98 5.26
C GLY A 12 -3.01 -37.68 3.96
N GLU A 13 -4.27 -37.56 3.53
CA GLU A 13 -4.73 -38.04 2.23
C GLU A 13 -4.84 -36.91 1.21
N VAL A 14 -4.36 -37.16 -0.01
CA VAL A 14 -4.59 -36.27 -1.16
C VAL A 14 -6.08 -36.31 -1.51
N LYS A 15 -6.75 -35.17 -1.38
CA LYS A 15 -8.16 -34.98 -1.73
C LYS A 15 -8.29 -33.99 -2.88
N GLY A 16 -8.73 -34.51 -4.03
CA GLY A 16 -9.19 -33.73 -5.17
C GLY A 16 -8.09 -33.06 -5.99
N TYR A 17 -8.39 -32.88 -7.28
CA TYR A 17 -7.59 -32.11 -8.22
C TYR A 17 -8.47 -31.00 -8.78
N PHE A 18 -8.02 -29.75 -8.67
CA PHE A 18 -8.76 -28.62 -9.20
C PHE A 18 -7.87 -27.69 -10.01
N HIS A 19 -8.48 -27.11 -11.04
CA HIS A 19 -7.88 -26.06 -11.83
C HIS A 19 -8.19 -24.72 -11.15
N PRO A 20 -7.18 -23.97 -10.68
CA PRO A 20 -7.43 -22.66 -10.10
C PRO A 20 -8.04 -21.74 -11.17
N LYS A 21 -9.19 -21.13 -10.86
CA LYS A 21 -9.91 -20.23 -11.79
C LYS A 21 -9.45 -18.77 -11.67
N LYS A 22 -8.81 -18.38 -10.56
CA LYS A 22 -8.36 -17.01 -10.22
C LYS A 22 -7.07 -17.06 -9.40
N GLY A 23 -6.22 -16.05 -9.58
CA GLY A 23 -4.92 -15.89 -8.89
C GLY A 23 -3.76 -15.99 -9.87
N LEU A 24 -2.88 -14.99 -9.87
CA LEU A 24 -1.56 -15.12 -10.49
C LEU A 24 -0.67 -15.95 -9.57
N ARG A 25 0.16 -16.82 -10.13
CA ARG A 25 1.10 -17.58 -9.31
C ARG A 25 2.15 -16.62 -8.77
N GLN A 26 2.37 -16.67 -7.47
CA GLN A 26 3.56 -16.08 -6.84
C GLN A 26 4.78 -16.79 -7.46
N GLY A 27 5.60 -16.05 -8.21
CA GLY A 27 6.73 -16.60 -8.97
C GLY A 27 6.59 -16.60 -10.50
N ASP A 28 5.44 -16.20 -11.07
CA ASP A 28 5.35 -15.97 -12.52
C ASP A 28 5.87 -14.56 -12.87
N LEU A 29 6.74 -14.45 -13.89
CA LEU A 29 7.29 -13.19 -14.41
C LEU A 29 6.22 -12.15 -14.80
N LEU A 30 5.00 -12.60 -15.08
CA LEU A 30 3.86 -11.73 -15.39
C LEU A 30 3.31 -11.04 -14.14
N SER A 31 3.43 -11.65 -12.94
CA SER A 31 2.93 -11.07 -11.69
C SER A 31 3.78 -9.90 -11.23
N SER A 32 5.09 -10.06 -11.30
CA SER A 32 6.03 -8.98 -10.98
C SER A 32 5.88 -7.81 -11.95
N GLY A 33 5.73 -8.09 -13.25
CA GLY A 33 5.57 -7.06 -14.27
C GLY A 33 4.27 -6.24 -14.09
N LEU A 34 3.13 -6.92 -13.90
CA LEU A 34 1.86 -6.24 -13.62
C LEU A 34 1.91 -5.43 -12.33
N PHE A 35 2.56 -5.98 -11.30
CA PHE A 35 2.72 -5.29 -10.03
C PHE A 35 3.55 -4.00 -10.18
N SER A 36 4.68 -4.05 -10.88
CA SER A 36 5.47 -2.86 -11.20
C SER A 36 4.69 -1.82 -12.00
N LEU A 37 3.91 -2.23 -13.01
CA LEU A 37 3.06 -1.30 -13.77
C LEU A 37 2.02 -0.61 -12.89
N ILE A 38 1.39 -1.34 -11.96
CA ILE A 38 0.43 -0.77 -11.02
C ILE A 38 1.12 0.24 -10.10
N MET A 39 2.31 -0.11 -9.58
CA MET A 39 3.11 0.80 -8.74
C MET A 39 3.50 2.08 -9.48
N ASP A 40 3.92 1.98 -10.75
CA ASP A 40 4.29 3.15 -11.56
C ASP A 40 3.08 4.07 -11.79
N VAL A 41 1.94 3.50 -12.17
CA VAL A 41 0.70 4.28 -12.38
C VAL A 41 0.22 4.92 -11.07
N LEU A 42 0.30 4.19 -9.95
CA LEU A 42 -0.02 4.71 -8.63
C LEU A 42 0.90 5.88 -8.24
N SER A 43 2.21 5.70 -8.44
CA SER A 43 3.22 6.73 -8.15
C SER A 43 2.98 8.00 -8.97
N PHE A 44 2.66 7.83 -10.25
CA PHE A 44 2.29 8.94 -11.13
C PHE A 44 1.06 9.69 -10.61
N MET A 45 -0.01 8.99 -10.21
CA MET A 45 -1.21 9.63 -9.66
C MET A 45 -0.91 10.41 -8.37
N MET A 46 -0.08 9.86 -7.49
CA MET A 46 0.33 10.52 -6.24
C MET A 46 1.12 11.79 -6.53
N ASN A 47 2.05 11.76 -7.49
CA ASN A 47 2.81 12.94 -7.90
C ASN A 47 1.88 14.04 -8.43
N ARG A 48 0.88 13.69 -9.26
CA ARG A 48 -0.11 14.70 -9.73
C ARG A 48 -0.93 15.29 -8.59
N LEU A 49 -1.29 14.50 -7.57
CA LEU A 49 -1.99 15.01 -6.39
C LEU A 49 -1.10 15.98 -5.60
N GLN A 50 0.19 15.69 -5.46
CA GLN A 50 1.17 16.54 -4.80
C GLN A 50 1.40 17.84 -5.57
N GLU A 51 1.61 17.77 -6.89
CA GLU A 51 1.73 18.94 -7.77
C GLU A 51 0.49 19.83 -7.73
N SER A 52 -0.71 19.23 -7.60
CA SER A 52 -1.97 19.97 -7.45
C SER A 52 -2.18 20.54 -6.04
N GLY A 53 -1.25 20.32 -5.11
CA GLY A 53 -1.32 20.78 -3.72
C GLY A 53 -2.40 20.10 -2.88
N LYS A 54 -2.99 18.99 -3.36
CA LYS A 54 -4.06 18.25 -2.67
C LYS A 54 -3.54 17.37 -1.54
N ILE A 55 -2.29 16.93 -1.67
CA ILE A 55 -1.56 16.19 -0.65
C ILE A 55 -0.20 16.87 -0.44
N ARG A 56 0.32 16.79 0.78
CA ARG A 56 1.72 17.11 1.06
C ARG A 56 2.42 15.88 1.60
N GLY A 57 3.60 15.61 1.08
CA GLY A 57 4.39 14.47 1.51
C GLY A 57 5.07 14.73 2.85
N PHE A 58 5.74 13.70 3.36
CA PHE A 58 6.64 13.83 4.47
C PHE A 58 7.95 14.50 4.01
N CYS A 59 8.31 15.61 4.65
CA CYS A 59 9.59 16.27 4.42
C CYS A 59 10.55 15.90 5.56
N MET A 60 11.71 15.36 5.21
CA MET A 60 12.68 14.87 6.20
C MET A 60 13.63 15.96 6.69
N ASN A 61 13.82 17.03 5.91
CA ASN A 61 14.58 18.22 6.31
C ASN A 61 14.06 19.46 5.58
N GLU A 62 13.56 20.46 6.31
CA GLU A 62 13.05 21.72 5.73
C GLU A 62 14.17 22.62 5.18
N SER A 63 15.44 22.42 5.61
CA SER A 63 16.56 23.27 5.20
C SER A 63 17.23 22.85 3.88
N ASP A 64 17.12 21.58 3.49
CA ASP A 64 17.79 21.01 2.31
C ASP A 64 16.77 20.71 1.21
N GLY A 65 16.26 21.77 0.59
CA GLY A 65 15.49 21.73 -0.66
C GLY A 65 14.30 20.77 -0.66
N ASN A 66 13.12 21.25 -0.21
CA ASN A 66 11.76 20.68 -0.34
C ASN A 66 11.59 19.38 -1.14
N TRP A 67 12.20 18.28 -0.69
CA TRP A 67 11.88 16.96 -1.21
C TRP A 67 10.85 16.35 -0.28
N GLU A 68 9.68 16.09 -0.86
CA GLU A 68 8.55 15.51 -0.14
C GLU A 68 8.35 14.09 -0.63
N VAL A 69 8.29 13.14 0.31
CA VAL A 69 7.95 11.75 0.02
C VAL A 69 6.46 11.55 0.28
N THR A 70 5.70 11.14 -0.73
CA THR A 70 4.26 10.84 -0.56
C THR A 70 3.93 9.36 -0.45
N HIS A 71 4.79 8.48 -0.94
CA HIS A 71 4.51 7.05 -0.97
C HIS A 71 5.80 6.21 -1.01
N LEU A 72 5.72 5.00 -0.46
CA LEU A 72 6.75 3.96 -0.48
C LEU A 72 6.06 2.65 -0.84
N LEU A 73 6.46 2.03 -1.95
CA LEU A 73 5.81 0.85 -2.53
C LEU A 73 6.76 -0.34 -2.48
N PHE A 74 6.31 -1.45 -1.89
CA PHE A 74 6.96 -2.75 -1.85
C PHE A 74 6.01 -3.82 -2.35
N ALA A 75 6.54 -4.99 -2.74
CA ALA A 75 5.77 -6.13 -3.25
C ALA A 75 4.52 -6.48 -2.43
N ASP A 76 4.67 -6.44 -1.10
CA ASP A 76 3.64 -6.87 -0.16
C ASP A 76 3.04 -5.71 0.65
N ASP A 77 3.69 -4.55 0.67
CA ASP A 77 3.33 -3.41 1.52
C ASP A 77 3.34 -2.08 0.76
N THR A 78 2.40 -1.20 1.09
CA THR A 78 2.34 0.15 0.54
C THR A 78 2.10 1.15 1.67
N LEU A 79 3.01 2.12 1.79
CA LEU A 79 2.96 3.19 2.78
C LEU A 79 2.64 4.51 2.08
N PHE A 80 1.63 5.23 2.58
CA PHE A 80 1.28 6.56 2.10
C PHE A 80 1.57 7.61 3.18
N PHE A 81 2.27 8.67 2.78
CA PHE A 81 2.55 9.84 3.59
C PHE A 81 1.69 10.99 3.09
N ALA A 82 0.71 11.35 3.89
CA ALA A 82 -0.09 12.54 3.68
C ALA A 82 -0.04 13.36 4.96
N MET A 83 0.74 14.45 4.95
CA MET A 83 0.52 15.49 5.94
C MET A 83 -0.89 16.02 5.73
N PRO A 84 -1.70 16.18 6.79
CA PRO A 84 -3.01 16.75 6.61
C PRO A 84 -2.85 18.13 5.94
N PRO A 85 -3.64 18.49 4.91
CA PRO A 85 -3.90 19.91 4.72
C PRO A 85 -4.39 20.39 6.08
N MET A 86 -3.80 21.45 6.61
CA MET A 86 -4.10 21.94 7.96
C MET A 86 -5.61 22.17 8.12
N ILE A 87 -6.34 21.14 8.53
CA ILE A 87 -7.72 21.17 8.96
C ILE A 87 -7.59 21.01 10.46
N LYS A 88 -7.69 22.14 11.17
CA LYS A 88 -7.87 22.13 12.61
C LYS A 88 -9.21 21.44 12.89
N PHE A 89 -9.18 20.13 13.11
CA PHE A 89 -10.23 19.51 13.89
C PHE A 89 -10.00 19.93 15.33
N SER A 90 -10.64 21.03 15.73
CA SER A 90 -10.95 21.26 17.15
C SER A 90 -11.97 20.19 17.53
N ALA A 91 -11.46 19.00 17.84
CA ALA A 91 -12.24 18.05 18.59
C ALA A 91 -12.21 18.55 20.04
N SER A 92 -13.26 19.29 20.41
CA SER A 92 -13.61 19.44 21.81
C SER A 92 -13.97 18.04 22.30
N TRP A 93 -13.02 17.34 22.91
CA TRP A 93 -13.25 16.09 23.64
C TRP A 93 -13.73 16.48 25.04
N PRO A 94 -15.03 16.35 25.40
CA PRO A 94 -15.51 16.79 26.71
C PRO A 94 -15.16 15.80 27.84
N HIS A 95 -14.37 14.75 27.60
CA HIS A 95 -14.31 13.65 28.57
C HIS A 95 -12.97 12.89 28.74
N LEU A 96 -11.84 13.40 28.28
CA LEU A 96 -10.54 12.74 28.51
C LEU A 96 -9.51 13.69 29.11
N SER A 97 -9.86 14.31 30.25
CA SER A 97 -8.98 15.17 31.04
C SER A 97 -8.09 14.42 32.05
N THR A 98 -8.00 13.09 32.00
CA THR A 98 -7.31 12.31 33.04
C THR A 98 -6.06 11.54 32.62
N LEU A 99 -5.61 11.64 31.37
CA LEU A 99 -4.31 11.10 30.98
C LEU A 99 -3.28 12.21 30.81
N LYS A 100 -2.94 12.88 31.91
CA LYS A 100 -1.61 13.45 32.08
C LYS A 100 -0.69 12.30 32.50
N CYS A 101 0.18 11.88 31.60
CA CYS A 101 1.31 11.03 31.97
C CYS A 101 2.14 11.74 33.04
N SER A 102 2.39 10.99 34.12
CA SER A 102 3.44 11.26 35.10
C SER A 102 4.82 10.94 34.52
#